data_AF-G7ZBZ0-F1
#
_entry.id   AF-G7ZBZ0-F1
#
_cell.length_a   1.000
_cell.length_b   1.000
_cell.length_c   1.000
_cell.angle_alpha   90.00
_cell.angle_beta   90.00
_cell.angle_gamma   90.00
#
_symmetry.space_group_name_H-M   'P 1'
#
loop_
_entity.id
_entity.type
_entity.pdbx_description
1 polymer ?
#
loop_
_entity_poly.entity_id
_entity_poly.type
_entity_poly.pdbx_seq_one_letter_code
_entity_poly.pdbx_strand_id
1 'polypeptide(L)'
;MPNIADLVANPESFLKNNLIWIQYQSYQPNYRVGGVKSFTLSDDGMTCTRKGTGIISQFSTKTVDVWSVRYDQGNQPGSWSAYWLPYDQDFKHLIVLEDEADVMFTPTMDGCSFGFSDHGGGTFSASHGNLQTAEGRIDEAGLRQGMRLHGTTLHKAQYMNVPGTDAVKVTLVGVRNGKKWRFFYQQYIDNMGAFTLLKVAQVKR
;
A
#
# COMPACT_ATOMS: atom_id res chain seq x y z
N MET A 1 2.94 2.01 19.86
CA MET A 1 2.14 1.72 18.66
C MET A 1 1.51 3.02 18.18
N PRO A 2 1.69 3.39 16.89
CA PRO A 2 1.09 4.60 16.34
C PRO A 2 -0.42 4.42 16.21
N ASN A 3 -1.17 5.51 16.36
CA ASN A 3 -2.63 5.49 16.26
C ASN A 3 -3.03 5.55 14.78
N ILE A 4 -3.92 4.65 14.34
CA ILE A 4 -4.43 4.66 12.96
C ILE A 4 -5.17 5.97 12.63
N ALA A 5 -5.74 6.65 13.63
CA ALA A 5 -6.34 7.96 13.43
C ALA A 5 -5.33 9.02 12.95
N ASP A 6 -4.05 8.89 13.34
CA ASP A 6 -2.99 9.80 12.87
C ASP A 6 -2.66 9.58 11.40
N LEU A 7 -2.74 8.33 10.92
CA LEU A 7 -2.65 8.00 9.50
C LEU A 7 -3.79 8.64 8.71
N VAL A 8 -5.02 8.62 9.27
CA VAL A 8 -6.18 9.23 8.62
C VAL A 8 -6.05 10.76 8.55
N ALA A 9 -5.65 11.38 9.65
CA ALA A 9 -5.53 12.83 9.76
C ALA A 9 -4.34 13.38 8.93
N ASN A 10 -3.17 12.74 9.01
CA ASN A 10 -1.92 13.23 8.44
C ASN A 10 -1.13 12.13 7.70
N PRO A 11 -1.69 11.55 6.63
CA PRO A 11 -1.17 10.31 6.03
C PRO A 11 0.28 10.42 5.57
N GLU A 12 0.66 11.51 4.90
CA GLU A 12 2.02 11.67 4.40
C GLU A 12 3.05 11.78 5.54
N SER A 13 2.73 12.54 6.60
CA SER A 13 3.61 12.67 7.77
C SER A 13 3.71 11.33 8.51
N PHE A 14 2.59 10.65 8.71
CA PHE A 14 2.54 9.34 9.33
C PHE A 14 3.44 8.34 8.59
N LEU A 15 3.23 8.18 7.28
CA LEU A 15 3.96 7.23 6.43
C LEU A 15 5.43 7.62 6.25
N LYS A 16 5.80 8.88 6.46
CA LYS A 16 7.20 9.33 6.48
C LYS A 16 7.93 8.97 7.77
N ASN A 17 7.21 8.68 8.84
CA ASN A 17 7.77 8.38 10.17
C ASN A 17 7.47 6.95 10.64
N ASN A 18 6.69 6.18 9.88
CA ASN A 18 6.32 4.80 10.18
C ASN A 18 6.28 4.02 8.86
N LEU A 19 7.14 3.00 8.69
CA LEU A 19 7.00 2.09 7.55
C LEU A 19 5.87 1.10 7.84
N ILE A 20 4.88 1.04 6.96
CA ILE A 20 3.82 0.03 7.04
C ILE A 20 4.22 -1.18 6.22
N TRP A 21 4.31 -2.33 6.88
CA TRP A 21 4.66 -3.60 6.25
C TRP A 21 3.45 -4.53 6.24
N ILE A 22 3.06 -4.98 5.04
CA ILE A 22 1.86 -5.81 4.87
C ILE A 22 2.25 -7.28 4.93
N GLN A 23 1.83 -7.94 6.01
CA GLN A 23 2.15 -9.34 6.26
C GLN A 23 0.94 -10.29 6.08
N TYR A 24 -0.27 -9.74 5.93
CA TYR A 24 -1.51 -10.53 5.97
C TYR A 24 -1.51 -11.73 5.01
N GLN A 25 -1.05 -11.55 3.78
CA GLN A 25 -0.98 -12.61 2.76
C GLN A 25 -0.05 -13.78 3.12
N SER A 26 0.96 -13.54 3.96
CA SER A 26 1.96 -14.54 4.33
C SER A 26 1.47 -15.48 5.43
N TYR A 27 0.44 -15.07 6.18
CA TYR A 27 0.02 -15.75 7.41
C TYR A 27 -1.43 -16.22 7.41
N GLN A 28 -2.25 -15.77 6.45
CA GLN A 28 -3.69 -16.01 6.49
C GLN A 28 -4.21 -16.56 5.17
N PRO A 29 -4.84 -17.75 5.17
CA PRO A 29 -5.28 -18.40 3.93
C PRO A 29 -6.42 -17.66 3.23
N ASN A 30 -7.18 -16.83 3.95
CA ASN A 30 -8.31 -16.06 3.44
C ASN A 30 -7.92 -14.66 2.91
N TYR A 31 -6.63 -14.36 2.71
CA TYR A 31 -6.18 -13.08 2.16
C TYR A 31 -6.70 -12.81 0.75
N ARG A 32 -7.19 -13.83 0.03
CA ARG A 32 -7.79 -13.67 -1.31
C ARG A 32 -9.24 -13.16 -1.26
N VAL A 33 -9.85 -13.08 -0.08
CA VAL A 33 -11.22 -12.59 0.11
C VAL A 33 -11.17 -11.11 0.48
N GLY A 34 -11.64 -10.26 -0.43
CA GLY A 34 -11.74 -8.82 -0.20
C GLY A 34 -12.86 -8.40 0.76
N GLY A 35 -12.94 -7.10 0.99
CA GLY A 35 -13.96 -6.45 1.83
C GLY A 35 -13.39 -5.92 3.15
N VAL A 36 -14.28 -5.51 4.05
CA VAL A 36 -13.88 -4.97 5.36
C VAL A 36 -13.38 -6.09 6.26
N LYS A 37 -12.22 -5.88 6.87
CA LYS A 37 -11.57 -6.78 7.82
C LYS A 37 -11.07 -5.99 9.03
N SER A 38 -10.83 -6.67 10.14
CA SER A 38 -10.19 -6.09 11.31
C SER A 38 -8.68 -6.34 11.27
N PHE A 39 -7.91 -5.31 11.58
CA PHE A 39 -6.45 -5.34 11.59
C PHE A 39 -5.90 -4.67 12.84
N THR A 40 -4.66 -5.01 13.17
CA THR A 40 -3.84 -4.33 14.18
C THR A 40 -2.46 -4.02 13.62
N LEU A 41 -1.74 -3.11 14.29
CA LEU A 41 -0.33 -2.84 14.01
C LEU A 41 0.53 -3.54 15.05
N SER A 42 1.46 -4.38 14.60
CA SER A 42 2.43 -5.07 15.45
C SER A 42 3.79 -4.41 15.31
N ASP A 43 4.45 -4.17 16.45
CA ASP A 43 5.89 -3.88 16.49
C ASP A 43 6.63 -5.21 16.47
N ASP A 44 7.34 -5.47 15.39
CA ASP A 44 8.13 -6.68 15.22
C ASP A 44 9.62 -6.44 15.54
N GLY A 45 9.94 -5.30 16.16
CA GLY A 45 11.30 -4.90 16.52
C GLY A 45 12.19 -4.52 15.33
N MET A 46 11.59 -4.31 14.16
CA MET A 46 12.33 -3.95 12.94
C MET A 46 12.37 -2.45 12.76
N THR A 47 13.44 -1.98 12.13
CA THR A 47 13.62 -0.56 11.83
C THR A 47 13.87 -0.35 10.35
N CYS A 48 13.60 0.87 9.91
CA CYS A 48 13.76 1.30 8.54
C CYS A 48 14.63 2.54 8.48
N THR A 49 15.61 2.53 7.57
CA THR A 49 16.42 3.71 7.28
C THR A 49 15.70 4.57 6.26
N ARG A 50 15.49 5.85 6.58
CA ARG A 50 14.94 6.84 5.65
C ARG A 50 15.99 7.90 5.37
N LYS A 51 16.29 8.18 4.11
CA LYS A 51 17.09 9.35 3.73
C LYS A 51 16.22 10.61 3.75
N GLY A 52 16.79 11.75 4.15
CA GLY A 52 16.10 13.03 4.02
C GLY A 52 15.83 13.37 2.56
N THR A 53 14.82 14.21 2.31
CA THR A 53 14.34 14.50 0.95
C THR A 53 14.74 15.89 0.44
N GLY A 54 15.46 16.68 1.25
CA GLY A 54 15.96 18.00 0.87
C GLY A 54 17.42 17.97 0.42
N ILE A 55 17.87 19.02 -0.26
CA ILE A 55 19.24 19.13 -0.81
C ILE A 55 20.32 18.89 0.27
N ILE A 56 20.07 19.34 1.50
CA ILE A 56 20.97 19.15 2.64
C ILE A 56 20.65 17.85 3.38
N SER A 57 19.36 17.54 3.57
CA SER A 57 18.93 16.38 4.36
C SER A 57 19.06 15.04 3.62
N GLN A 58 19.29 15.01 2.31
CA GLN A 58 19.56 13.78 1.57
C GLN A 58 20.84 13.06 2.02
N PHE A 59 21.75 13.78 2.69
CA PHE A 59 22.94 13.22 3.31
C PHE A 59 22.70 12.74 4.75
N SER A 60 21.56 13.04 5.35
CA SER A 60 21.19 12.53 6.67
C SER A 60 20.21 11.36 6.56
N THR A 61 20.42 10.38 7.43
CA THR A 61 19.53 9.23 7.61
C THR A 61 18.78 9.38 8.91
N LYS A 62 17.48 9.05 8.88
CA LYS A 62 16.63 8.92 10.06
C LYS A 62 16.17 7.48 10.18
N THR A 63 16.26 6.91 11.37
CA THR A 63 15.62 5.63 11.68
C THR A 63 14.14 5.86 11.95
N VAL A 64 13.29 5.04 11.35
CA VAL A 64 11.84 5.02 11.58
C VAL A 64 11.39 3.59 11.89
N ASP A 65 10.32 3.47 12.65
CA ASP A 65 9.80 2.17 13.08
C ASP A 65 9.06 1.47 11.92
N VAL A 66 9.09 0.15 11.94
CA VAL A 66 8.35 -0.71 11.00
C VAL A 66 7.18 -1.35 11.72
N TRP A 67 5.98 -1.17 11.19
CA TRP A 67 4.74 -1.67 11.77
C TRP A 67 4.11 -2.68 10.83
N SER A 68 3.96 -3.91 11.32
CA SER A 68 3.32 -4.99 10.57
C SER A 68 1.81 -4.88 10.68
N VAL A 69 1.12 -4.80 9.53
CA VAL A 69 -0.34 -4.91 9.47
C VAL A 69 -0.71 -6.38 9.58
N ARG A 70 -1.35 -6.74 10.68
CA ARG A 70 -1.79 -8.10 10.98
C ARG A 70 -3.30 -8.16 11.03
N TYR A 71 -3.85 -9.20 10.40
CA TYR A 71 -5.25 -9.52 10.57
C TYR A 71 -5.53 -9.87 12.03
N ASP A 72 -6.58 -9.28 12.57
CA ASP A 72 -7.13 -9.61 13.86
C ASP A 72 -8.59 -10.04 13.69
N GLN A 73 -9.05 -10.93 14.56
CA GLN A 73 -10.47 -11.31 14.60
C GLN A 73 -11.34 -10.25 15.31
N GLY A 74 -10.81 -9.04 15.54
CA GLY A 74 -11.50 -7.92 16.18
C GLY A 74 -11.51 -7.97 17.71
N ASN A 75 -10.69 -8.81 18.31
CA ASN A 75 -10.70 -9.08 19.76
C ASN A 75 -9.50 -8.49 20.49
N GLN A 76 -8.55 -7.88 19.78
CA GLN A 76 -7.36 -7.29 20.39
C GLN A 76 -7.53 -5.79 20.64
N PRO A 77 -7.02 -5.26 21.77
CA PRO A 77 -6.93 -3.83 21.98
C PRO A 77 -6.16 -3.14 20.85
N GLY A 78 -6.73 -2.05 20.31
CA GLY A 78 -6.11 -1.29 19.22
C GLY A 78 -6.39 -1.83 17.81
N SER A 79 -7.26 -2.83 17.67
CA SER A 79 -7.76 -3.26 16.36
C SER A 79 -8.71 -2.23 15.72
N TRP A 80 -8.69 -2.18 14.40
CA TRP A 80 -9.47 -1.23 13.59
C TRP A 80 -9.93 -1.88 12.28
N SER A 81 -11.01 -1.35 11.70
CA SER A 81 -11.56 -1.83 10.44
C SER A 81 -10.82 -1.21 9.24
N ALA A 82 -10.58 -2.01 8.22
CA ALA A 82 -10.01 -1.59 6.95
C ALA A 82 -10.64 -2.34 5.79
N TYR A 83 -10.74 -1.67 4.65
CA TYR A 83 -10.93 -2.37 3.39
C TYR A 83 -9.68 -3.16 3.02
N TRP A 84 -9.84 -4.44 2.72
CA TRP A 84 -8.80 -5.27 2.15
C TRP A 84 -9.06 -5.50 0.67
N LEU A 85 -8.14 -5.03 -0.17
CA LEU A 85 -8.12 -5.33 -1.60
C LEU A 85 -7.16 -6.50 -1.84
N PRO A 86 -7.66 -7.70 -2.18
CA PRO A 86 -6.83 -8.88 -2.34
C PRO A 86 -5.97 -8.82 -3.60
N TYR A 87 -5.10 -9.81 -3.72
CA TYR A 87 -4.22 -10.03 -4.87
C TYR A 87 -4.23 -11.51 -5.23
N ASP A 88 -4.20 -11.78 -6.52
CA ASP A 88 -3.87 -13.08 -7.08
C ASP A 88 -2.98 -12.88 -8.30
N GLN A 89 -2.06 -13.83 -8.51
CA GLN A 89 -1.26 -13.87 -9.72
C GLN A 89 -2.19 -14.04 -10.94
N ASP A 90 -1.95 -13.25 -11.99
CA ASP A 90 -2.73 -13.25 -13.24
C ASP A 90 -4.21 -12.85 -13.12
N PHE A 91 -4.58 -12.17 -12.03
CA PHE A 91 -5.91 -11.63 -11.83
C PHE A 91 -5.90 -10.14 -11.51
N LYS A 92 -7.02 -9.49 -11.82
CA LYS A 92 -7.37 -8.16 -11.34
C LYS A 92 -8.49 -8.26 -10.32
N HIS A 93 -8.19 -7.88 -9.09
CA HIS A 93 -9.18 -7.73 -8.04
C HIS A 93 -9.74 -6.33 -8.01
N LEU A 94 -11.01 -6.20 -7.65
CA LEU A 94 -11.69 -4.93 -7.47
C LEU A 94 -12.51 -4.99 -6.19
N ILE A 95 -12.44 -3.92 -5.40
CA ILE A 95 -13.37 -3.67 -4.30
C ILE A 95 -14.01 -2.29 -4.43
N VAL A 96 -15.18 -2.15 -3.82
CA VAL A 96 -15.85 -0.86 -3.63
C VAL A 96 -15.48 -0.35 -2.23
N LEU A 97 -15.16 0.94 -2.15
CA LEU A 97 -14.83 1.65 -0.92
C LEU A 97 -15.93 2.66 -0.63
N GLU A 98 -16.56 2.53 0.52
CA GLU A 98 -17.64 3.41 0.99
C GLU A 98 -17.28 3.98 2.37
N ASP A 99 -18.18 3.90 3.35
CA ASP A 99 -18.01 4.49 4.69
C ASP A 99 -17.86 3.49 5.84
N GLU A 100 -17.83 2.18 5.54
CA GLU A 100 -17.63 1.13 6.56
C GLU A 100 -16.23 1.14 7.21
N ALA A 101 -15.23 1.76 6.58
CA ALA A 101 -13.88 1.92 7.12
C ALA A 101 -13.18 3.13 6.49
N ASP A 102 -12.24 3.73 7.23
CA ASP A 102 -11.52 4.93 6.78
C ASP A 102 -10.15 4.66 6.17
N VAL A 103 -9.74 3.41 6.11
CA VAL A 103 -8.45 2.98 5.55
C VAL A 103 -8.62 1.75 4.66
N MET A 104 -7.71 1.63 3.70
CA MET A 104 -7.65 0.49 2.79
C MET A 104 -6.21 0.02 2.66
N PHE A 105 -6.04 -1.30 2.67
CA PHE A 105 -4.76 -1.95 2.43
C PHE A 105 -4.88 -3.00 1.34
N THR A 106 -3.75 -3.31 0.76
CA THR A 106 -3.61 -4.34 -0.25
C THR A 106 -2.24 -5.00 -0.09
N PRO A 107 -2.06 -6.24 -0.57
CA PRO A 107 -0.77 -6.87 -0.76
C PRO A 107 0.33 -5.92 -1.24
N THR A 108 1.54 -6.11 -0.72
CA THR A 108 2.72 -5.35 -1.18
C THR A 108 2.86 -5.52 -2.69
N MET A 109 2.98 -4.39 -3.38
CA MET A 109 3.15 -4.35 -4.83
C MET A 109 4.63 -4.50 -5.19
N ASP A 110 4.92 -5.52 -6.00
CA ASP A 110 6.24 -5.82 -6.56
C ASP A 110 6.06 -6.10 -8.06
N GLY A 111 5.92 -5.03 -8.85
CA GLY A 111 5.66 -5.10 -10.28
C GLY A 111 4.18 -5.07 -10.69
N CYS A 112 3.26 -5.06 -9.73
CA CYS A 112 1.82 -4.99 -9.97
C CYS A 112 1.33 -3.59 -10.38
N SER A 113 0.07 -3.46 -10.80
CA SER A 113 -0.60 -2.18 -11.03
C SER A 113 -1.74 -1.94 -10.06
N PHE A 114 -1.90 -0.69 -9.63
CA PHE A 114 -3.01 -0.24 -8.82
C PHE A 114 -3.84 0.80 -9.59
N GLY A 115 -5.14 0.85 -9.35
CA GLY A 115 -6.02 1.83 -9.99
C GLY A 115 -7.23 2.14 -9.13
N PHE A 116 -7.77 3.34 -9.26
CA PHE A 116 -8.98 3.76 -8.54
C PHE A 116 -9.82 4.73 -9.36
N SER A 117 -11.12 4.75 -9.04
CA SER A 117 -12.11 5.67 -9.61
C SER A 117 -13.01 6.21 -8.52
N ASP A 118 -13.37 7.48 -8.63
CA ASP A 118 -14.40 8.13 -7.83
C ASP A 118 -15.73 8.05 -8.59
N HIS A 119 -16.76 7.50 -7.96
CA HIS A 119 -18.10 7.36 -8.54
C HIS A 119 -19.08 8.42 -8.00
N GLY A 120 -18.58 9.38 -7.22
CA GLY A 120 -19.40 10.36 -6.52
C GLY A 120 -19.98 9.84 -5.20
N GLY A 121 -20.55 10.74 -4.40
CA GLY A 121 -21.24 10.38 -3.16
C GLY A 121 -20.37 9.88 -2.00
N GLY A 122 -19.07 9.65 -2.22
CA GLY A 122 -18.17 8.99 -1.26
C GLY A 122 -17.80 7.57 -1.65
N THR A 123 -18.34 7.06 -2.75
CA THR A 123 -18.11 5.71 -3.27
C THR A 123 -16.94 5.72 -4.26
N PHE A 124 -15.95 4.88 -4.01
CA PHE A 124 -14.80 4.68 -4.90
C PHE A 124 -14.71 3.22 -5.29
N SER A 125 -14.13 2.91 -6.45
CA SER A 125 -13.60 1.57 -6.71
C SER A 125 -12.09 1.61 -6.69
N ALA A 126 -11.48 0.53 -6.20
CA ALA A 126 -10.05 0.33 -6.19
C ALA A 126 -9.72 -1.06 -6.73
N SER A 127 -8.62 -1.17 -7.47
CA SER A 127 -8.19 -2.42 -8.08
C SER A 127 -6.70 -2.64 -8.00
N HIS A 128 -6.33 -3.90 -7.78
CA HIS A 128 -4.97 -4.38 -7.74
C HIS A 128 -4.90 -5.49 -8.79
N GLY A 129 -4.09 -5.26 -9.82
CA GLY A 129 -3.90 -6.20 -10.92
C GLY A 129 -2.46 -6.65 -11.04
N ASN A 130 -2.30 -7.93 -11.35
CA ASN A 130 -1.09 -8.48 -11.90
C ASN A 130 -1.41 -9.33 -13.12
N LEU A 131 -0.51 -9.32 -14.08
CA LEU A 131 -0.59 -10.13 -15.27
C LEU A 131 0.83 -10.49 -15.66
N GLN A 132 1.06 -11.75 -15.98
CA GLN A 132 2.32 -12.27 -16.46
C GLN A 132 2.22 -12.67 -17.94
N THR A 133 3.33 -12.52 -18.65
CA THR A 133 3.53 -13.09 -19.98
C THR A 133 3.71 -14.61 -19.87
N ALA A 134 3.70 -15.31 -21.01
CA ALA A 134 3.96 -16.75 -21.05
C ALA A 134 5.33 -17.15 -20.46
N GLU A 135 6.29 -16.22 -20.46
CA GLU A 135 7.62 -16.39 -19.88
C GLU A 135 7.68 -16.02 -18.38
N GLY A 136 6.54 -15.78 -17.73
CA GLY A 136 6.45 -15.47 -16.29
C GLY A 136 6.91 -14.05 -15.91
N ARG A 137 7.09 -13.16 -16.89
CA ARG A 137 7.44 -11.74 -16.65
C ARG A 137 6.18 -10.91 -16.49
N ILE A 138 6.23 -9.79 -15.77
CA ILE A 138 5.09 -8.87 -15.71
C ILE A 138 4.73 -8.34 -17.11
N ASP A 139 3.48 -8.56 -17.53
CA ASP A 139 2.88 -7.97 -18.73
C ASP A 139 2.33 -6.57 -18.43
N GLU A 140 3.22 -5.57 -18.52
CA GLU A 140 2.85 -4.19 -18.26
C GLU A 140 1.85 -3.64 -19.30
N ALA A 141 1.94 -4.06 -20.56
CA ALA A 141 1.04 -3.61 -21.61
C ALA A 141 -0.39 -4.11 -21.37
N GLY A 142 -0.53 -5.40 -21.07
CA GLY A 142 -1.80 -6.01 -20.69
C GLY A 142 -2.38 -5.39 -19.40
N LEU A 143 -1.55 -5.11 -18.39
CA LEU A 143 -2.00 -4.39 -17.18
C LEU A 143 -2.48 -2.97 -17.46
N ARG A 144 -1.76 -2.20 -18.29
CA ARG A 144 -2.20 -0.86 -18.70
C ARG A 144 -3.57 -0.90 -19.37
N GLN A 145 -3.77 -1.86 -20.27
CA GLN A 145 -5.05 -2.08 -20.92
C GLN A 145 -6.13 -2.51 -19.93
N GLY A 146 -5.83 -3.43 -19.01
CA GLY A 146 -6.77 -3.94 -18.00
C GLY A 146 -7.21 -2.91 -16.96
N MET A 147 -6.40 -1.86 -16.77
CA MET A 147 -6.65 -0.77 -15.82
C MET A 147 -7.22 0.50 -16.46
N ARG A 148 -7.42 0.52 -17.80
CA ARG A 148 -7.84 1.72 -18.56
C ARG A 148 -9.17 2.35 -18.13
N LEU A 149 -10.02 1.61 -17.43
CA LEU A 149 -11.31 2.10 -16.92
C LEU A 149 -11.19 2.82 -15.57
N HIS A 150 -10.01 2.80 -14.95
CA HIS A 150 -9.76 3.60 -13.77
C HIS A 150 -9.44 5.04 -14.13
N GLY A 151 -10.00 5.98 -13.37
CA GLY A 151 -9.70 7.40 -13.55
C GLY A 151 -8.26 7.76 -13.15
N THR A 152 -7.60 6.91 -12.36
CA THR A 152 -6.19 7.08 -11.97
C THR A 152 -5.53 5.73 -11.76
N THR A 153 -4.28 5.60 -12.20
CA THR A 153 -3.49 4.37 -12.07
C THR A 153 -2.06 4.63 -11.59
N LEU A 154 -1.50 3.61 -10.94
CA LEU A 154 -0.10 3.50 -10.56
C LEU A 154 0.44 2.18 -11.13
N HIS A 155 1.23 2.27 -12.18
CA HIS A 155 1.88 1.14 -12.85
C HIS A 155 3.32 0.95 -12.40
N LYS A 156 3.84 -0.27 -12.62
CA LYS A 156 5.23 -0.67 -12.36
C LYS A 156 6.26 0.41 -12.72
N ALA A 157 6.26 0.89 -13.97
CA ALA A 157 7.23 1.86 -14.45
C ALA A 157 7.25 3.19 -13.66
N GLN A 158 6.16 3.54 -12.97
CA GLN A 158 6.08 4.78 -12.19
C GLN A 158 6.75 4.68 -10.81
N TYR A 159 6.94 3.47 -10.28
CA TYR A 159 7.49 3.26 -8.93
C TYR A 159 8.65 2.27 -8.87
N MET A 160 8.98 1.53 -9.92
CA MET A 160 10.15 0.65 -9.91
C MET A 160 11.40 1.27 -10.52
N ASN A 161 11.28 2.42 -11.20
CA ASN A 161 12.42 3.10 -11.81
C ASN A 161 13.25 3.83 -10.75
N VAL A 162 14.01 3.06 -9.95
CA VAL A 162 14.96 3.56 -8.94
C VAL A 162 16.38 3.20 -9.40
N PRO A 163 17.28 4.18 -9.57
CA PRO A 163 18.65 3.90 -10.00
C PRO A 163 19.37 2.92 -9.06
N GLY A 164 19.99 1.89 -9.63
CA GLY A 164 20.87 0.96 -8.92
C GLY A 164 20.17 -0.17 -8.17
N THR A 165 18.85 -0.37 -8.32
CA THR A 165 18.14 -1.51 -7.73
C THR A 165 16.85 -1.84 -8.47
N ASP A 166 16.50 -3.12 -8.51
CA ASP A 166 15.23 -3.67 -8.98
C ASP A 166 14.37 -4.25 -7.83
N ALA A 167 14.91 -4.34 -6.61
CA ALA A 167 14.26 -4.90 -5.43
C ALA A 167 13.27 -3.92 -4.74
N VAL A 168 12.60 -3.08 -5.53
CA VAL A 168 11.72 -2.02 -5.02
C VAL A 168 10.34 -2.59 -4.71
N LYS A 169 9.93 -2.46 -3.45
CA LYS A 169 8.59 -2.81 -2.99
C LYS A 169 7.75 -1.58 -2.73
N VAL A 170 6.43 -1.73 -2.86
CA VAL A 170 5.47 -0.67 -2.56
C VAL A 170 4.39 -1.16 -1.60
N THR A 171 4.23 -0.46 -0.48
CA THR A 171 3.02 -0.56 0.35
C THR A 171 2.07 0.54 -0.09
N LEU A 172 0.86 0.17 -0.51
CA LEU A 172 -0.19 1.10 -0.89
C LEU A 172 -1.25 1.19 0.23
N VAL A 173 -1.66 2.43 0.53
CA VAL A 173 -2.60 2.75 1.60
C VAL A 173 -3.66 3.70 1.05
N GLY A 174 -4.92 3.31 1.11
CA GLY A 174 -6.05 4.21 0.92
C GLY A 174 -6.46 4.84 2.25
N VAL A 175 -6.79 6.13 2.22
CA VAL A 175 -7.25 6.90 3.37
C VAL A 175 -8.46 7.72 2.99
N ARG A 176 -9.53 7.58 3.77
CA ARG A 176 -10.77 8.34 3.65
C ARG A 176 -10.72 9.58 4.53
N ASN A 177 -11.16 10.72 4.00
CA ASN A 177 -11.43 11.92 4.78
C ASN A 177 -12.77 12.50 4.31
N GLY A 178 -13.80 12.34 5.15
CA GLY A 178 -15.18 12.61 4.78
C GLY A 178 -15.58 11.74 3.57
N LYS A 179 -16.06 12.36 2.50
CA LYS A 179 -16.49 11.67 1.26
C LYS A 179 -15.37 11.48 0.23
N LYS A 180 -14.10 11.67 0.60
CA LYS A 180 -12.98 11.60 -0.35
C LYS A 180 -12.00 10.52 0.06
N TRP A 181 -11.69 9.64 -0.88
CA TRP A 181 -10.56 8.71 -0.77
C TRP A 181 -9.32 9.31 -1.42
N ARG A 182 -8.19 9.15 -0.74
CA ARG A 182 -6.85 9.48 -1.24
C ARG A 182 -5.97 8.25 -1.06
N PHE A 183 -5.10 8.00 -2.04
CA PHE A 183 -4.22 6.84 -2.01
C PHE A 183 -2.78 7.30 -1.92
N PHE A 184 -2.03 6.69 -1.01
CA PHE A 184 -0.62 6.96 -0.77
C PHE A 184 0.16 5.68 -0.96
N TYR A 185 1.44 5.82 -1.26
CA TYR A 185 2.34 4.69 -1.34
C TYR A 185 3.67 4.99 -0.65
N GLN A 186 4.20 3.97 0.01
CA GLN A 186 5.57 3.92 0.52
C GLN A 186 6.37 3.05 -0.44
N GLN A 187 7.39 3.64 -1.06
CA GLN A 187 8.37 2.93 -1.88
C GLN A 187 9.58 2.62 -1.01
N TYR A 188 9.96 1.35 -0.90
CA TYR A 188 11.06 0.92 -0.04
C TYR A 188 11.81 -0.27 -0.63
N ILE A 189 13.00 -0.52 -0.10
CA ILE A 189 13.78 -1.74 -0.32
C ILE A 189 13.64 -2.60 0.93
N ASP A 190 13.50 -3.90 0.76
CA ASP A 190 13.48 -4.90 1.83
C ASP A 190 14.61 -5.91 1.58
N ASN A 191 15.66 -5.81 2.38
CA ASN A 191 16.80 -6.72 2.37
C ASN A 191 16.73 -7.64 3.59
N MET A 192 15.76 -8.56 3.58
CA MET A 192 15.54 -9.54 4.65
C MET A 192 15.31 -8.88 6.01
N GLY A 193 14.40 -7.91 6.08
CA GLY A 193 14.06 -7.20 7.32
C GLY A 193 14.92 -5.96 7.61
N ALA A 194 15.96 -5.71 6.81
CA ALA A 194 16.62 -4.41 6.76
C ALA A 194 15.92 -3.53 5.71
N PHE A 195 15.09 -2.58 6.19
CA PHE A 195 14.29 -1.74 5.31
C PHE A 195 14.96 -0.40 4.99
N THR A 196 14.79 0.07 3.76
CA THR A 196 15.13 1.45 3.38
C THR A 196 13.94 2.12 2.72
N LEU A 197 13.37 3.15 3.37
CA LEU A 197 12.26 3.94 2.82
C LEU A 197 12.83 4.99 1.86
N LEU A 198 12.48 4.84 0.58
CA LEU A 198 12.95 5.68 -0.50
C LEU A 198 12.05 6.90 -0.69
N LYS A 199 10.73 6.68 -0.69
CA LYS A 199 9.75 7.71 -1.02
C LYS A 199 8.41 7.44 -0.36
N VAL A 200 7.73 8.52 0.00
CA VAL A 200 6.30 8.54 0.33
C VAL A 200 5.65 9.53 -0.60
N ALA A 201 4.58 9.12 -1.28
CA ALA A 201 3.83 10.02 -2.15
C ALA A 201 2.36 9.64 -2.25
N GLN A 202 1.53 10.64 -2.55
CA GLN A 202 0.15 10.41 -2.96
C GLN A 202 0.11 9.97 -4.43
N VAL A 203 -0.75 9.00 -4.76
CA VAL A 203 -1.15 8.71 -6.14
C VAL A 203 -2.05 9.86 -6.60
N LYS A 204 -1.53 10.69 -7.48
CA LYS A 204 -2.24 11.86 -8.01
C LYS A 204 -2.97 11.48 -9.31
N ARG A 205 -4.11 12.13 -9.51
CA ARG A 205 -4.77 12.23 -10.82
C ARG A 205 -3.86 12.97 -11.80
#